data_AF-A0A7S3IAU1-F1
#
_entry.id   AF-A0A7S3IAU1-F1
#
_cell.length_a   1.000
_cell.length_b   1.000
_cell.length_c   1.000
_cell.angle_alpha   90.00
_cell.angle_beta   90.00
_cell.angle_gamma   90.00
#
_symmetry.space_group_name_H-M   'P 1'
#
loop_
_entity.id
_entity.type
_entity.pdbx_description
1 polymer ?
#
loop_
_entity_poly.entity_id
_entity_poly.type
_entity_poly.pdbx_seq_one_letter_code
_entity_poly.pdbx_strand_id
1 'polypeptide(L)'
;VATYILGIGDRHSGNIMLTKTGHLFHIDFGHFLGNFKKKLGVKRERSPFVFTEEMAFVMGGKEGKLFKKFESHCTEAYNLIRKHGNFLINIFLLMISAGMPELQ
;
A
#
# COMPACT_ATOMS: atom_id res chain seq x y z
N VAL A 1 -4.53 2.11 1.60
CA VAL A 1 -5.06 0.88 2.25
C VAL A 1 -4.47 -0.39 1.64
N ALA A 2 -4.70 -0.69 0.34
CA ALA A 2 -4.20 -1.93 -0.29
C ALA A 2 -2.69 -2.14 -0.11
N THR A 3 -1.87 -1.12 -0.41
CA THR A 3 -0.40 -1.12 -0.23
C THR A 3 0.02 -1.48 1.20
N TYR A 4 -0.71 -0.98 2.19
CA TYR A 4 -0.46 -1.28 3.61
C TYR A 4 -0.81 -2.73 3.95
N ILE A 5 -2.01 -3.20 3.54
CA ILE A 5 -2.49 -4.56 3.84
C ILE A 5 -1.61 -5.61 3.18
N LEU A 6 -1.20 -5.39 1.93
CA LEU A 6 -0.33 -6.30 1.19
C LEU A 6 1.15 -6.18 1.62
N GLY A 7 1.48 -5.21 2.47
CA GLY A 7 2.87 -4.92 2.86
C GLY A 7 3.75 -4.63 1.65
N ILE A 8 3.24 -3.91 0.65
CA ILE A 8 3.98 -3.56 -0.57
C ILE A 8 5.04 -2.53 -0.23
N GLY A 9 6.27 -2.86 -0.61
CA GLY A 9 7.46 -2.09 -0.32
C GLY A 9 8.02 -1.31 -1.48
N ASP A 10 9.18 -0.70 -1.25
CA ASP A 10 9.91 0.16 -2.19
C ASP A 10 9.02 1.27 -2.79
N ARG A 11 8.19 1.90 -1.95
CA ARG A 11 7.26 2.95 -2.39
C ARG A 11 7.95 4.33 -2.39
N HIS A 12 8.21 4.86 -3.57
CA HIS A 12 8.75 6.21 -3.81
C HIS A 12 8.03 6.89 -4.99
N SER A 13 8.30 8.17 -5.23
CA SER A 13 7.63 8.95 -6.29
C SER A 13 7.72 8.32 -7.69
N GLY A 14 8.85 7.67 -8.01
CA GLY A 14 8.99 6.90 -9.27
C GLY A 14 8.07 5.69 -9.42
N ASN A 15 7.50 5.16 -8.32
CA ASN A 15 6.61 3.99 -8.32
C ASN A 15 5.14 4.37 -8.06
N ILE A 16 4.85 5.67 -7.95
CA ILE A 16 3.50 6.21 -7.72
C ILE A 16 3.16 7.12 -8.89
N MET A 17 2.25 6.64 -9.72
CA MET A 17 1.90 7.26 -11.00
C MET A 17 0.55 7.98 -10.89
N LEU A 18 0.37 9.01 -11.71
CA LEU A 18 -0.87 9.78 -11.81
C LEU A 18 -1.31 9.83 -13.27
N THR A 19 -2.57 9.48 -13.51
CA THR A 19 -3.19 9.63 -14.84
C THR A 19 -3.58 11.09 -15.10
N LYS A 20 -3.78 11.45 -16.38
CA LYS A 20 -4.30 12.79 -16.75
C LYS A 20 -5.68 13.11 -16.17
N THR A 21 -6.44 12.08 -15.79
CA THR A 21 -7.76 12.24 -15.15
C THR A 21 -7.69 12.25 -13.62
N GLY A 22 -6.49 12.24 -13.03
CA GLY A 22 -6.29 12.37 -11.58
C GLY A 22 -6.29 11.05 -10.79
N HIS A 23 -6.38 9.89 -11.44
CA HIS A 23 -6.25 8.60 -10.76
C HIS A 23 -4.81 8.32 -10.38
N LEU A 24 -4.57 8.06 -9.09
CA LEU A 24 -3.29 7.63 -8.54
C LEU A 24 -3.22 6.09 -8.52
N PHE A 25 -2.11 5.53 -8.99
CA PHE A 25 -1.89 4.09 -8.99
C PHE A 25 -0.40 3.76 -8.74
N HIS A 26 -0.16 2.54 -8.28
CA HIS A 26 1.19 2.05 -7.99
C HIS A 26 1.66 1.15 -9.14
N ILE A 27 2.97 1.17 -9.41
CA ILE A 27 3.65 0.24 -10.31
C ILE A 27 4.80 -0.46 -9.58
N ASP A 28 5.40 -1.48 -10.19
CA ASP A 28 6.51 -2.26 -9.65
C ASP A 28 6.20 -2.90 -8.29
N PHE A 29 5.68 -4.13 -8.28
CA PHE A 29 5.22 -4.82 -7.06
C PHE A 29 6.21 -5.90 -6.56
N GLY A 30 7.50 -5.78 -6.90
CA GLY A 30 8.51 -6.81 -6.62
C GLY A 30 8.83 -7.08 -5.14
N HIS A 31 8.25 -6.32 -4.21
CA HIS A 31 8.44 -6.50 -2.76
C HIS A 31 7.10 -6.37 -2.04
N PHE A 32 6.65 -7.45 -1.39
CA PHE A 32 5.37 -7.49 -0.65
C PHE A 32 5.47 -8.41 0.59
N LEU A 33 4.44 -8.38 1.45
CA LEU A 33 4.35 -9.15 2.70
C LEU A 33 5.54 -8.99 3.67
N GLY A 34 6.23 -7.86 3.62
CA GLY A 34 7.35 -7.59 4.54
C GLY A 34 8.70 -8.13 4.09
N ASN A 35 8.79 -8.74 2.90
CA ASN A 35 10.04 -9.16 2.27
C ASN A 35 10.80 -7.95 1.67
N PHE A 36 11.25 -7.07 2.56
CA PHE A 36 11.93 -5.84 2.21
C PHE A 36 13.45 -6.01 2.17
N LYS A 37 14.10 -5.37 1.19
CA LYS A 37 15.56 -5.33 1.07
C LYS A 37 16.20 -4.72 2.33
N LYS A 38 17.18 -5.42 2.91
CA LYS A 38 18.07 -4.89 3.96
C LYS A 38 19.34 -4.32 3.31
N LYS A 39 19.79 -3.14 3.76
CA LYS A 39 21.12 -2.62 3.41
C LYS A 39 21.90 -2.42 4.70
N LEU A 40 23.09 -3.03 4.79
CA LEU A 40 23.95 -2.96 5.98
C LEU A 40 23.24 -3.36 7.29
N GLY A 41 22.39 -4.40 7.25
CA GLY A 41 21.65 -4.88 8.42
C GLY A 41 20.40 -4.07 8.79
N VAL A 42 20.17 -2.91 8.17
CA VAL A 42 19.00 -2.05 8.43
C VAL A 42 17.93 -2.29 7.37
N LYS A 43 16.67 -2.46 7.79
CA LYS A 43 15.51 -2.46 6.88
C LYS A 43 15.43 -1.08 6.21
N ARG A 44 15.50 -1.05 4.87
CA ARG A 44 15.41 0.20 4.10
C ARG A 44 14.05 0.87 4.27
N GLU A 45 13.01 0.07 4.50
CA GLU A 45 11.64 0.56 4.57
C GLU A 45 11.19 0.74 6.01
N ARG A 46 10.98 2.00 6.37
CA ARG A 46 10.63 2.42 7.74
C ARG A 46 9.19 2.91 7.87
N SER A 47 8.54 3.26 6.76
CA SER A 47 7.14 3.68 6.76
C SER A 47 6.26 2.57 6.21
N PRO A 48 5.28 2.07 6.98
CA PRO A 48 4.35 1.06 6.50
C PRO A 48 3.32 1.62 5.50
N PHE A 49 3.27 2.95 5.34
CA PHE A 49 2.33 3.65 4.47
C PHE A 49 2.98 4.93 3.90
N VAL A 50 2.95 5.08 2.58
CA VAL A 50 3.43 6.31 1.93
C VAL A 50 2.25 7.24 1.71
N PHE A 51 2.23 8.30 2.50
CA PHE A 51 1.30 9.41 2.37
C PHE A 51 2.03 10.68 2.77
N THR A 52 2.11 11.62 1.84
CA THR A 52 2.91 12.84 2.01
C THR A 52 2.02 14.04 2.31
N GLU A 53 2.60 15.11 2.85
CA GLU A 53 1.86 16.35 3.12
C GLU A 53 1.35 16.99 1.81
N GLU A 54 2.03 16.80 0.69
CA GLU A 54 1.58 17.25 -0.64
C GLU A 54 0.33 16.52 -1.09
N MET A 55 0.21 15.21 -0.79
CA MET A 55 -1.03 14.47 -1.07
C MET A 55 -2.19 15.03 -0.26
N ALA A 56 -1.96 15.38 1.02
CA ALA A 56 -2.97 16.05 1.84
C ALA A 56 -3.32 17.44 1.31
N PHE A 57 -2.32 18.21 0.86
CA PHE A 57 -2.48 19.55 0.31
C PHE A 57 -3.41 19.58 -0.91
N VAL A 58 -3.24 18.65 -1.85
CA VAL A 58 -4.13 18.54 -3.04
C VAL A 58 -5.59 18.27 -2.65
N MET A 59 -5.84 17.68 -1.48
CA MET A 59 -7.19 17.46 -0.93
C MET A 59 -7.72 18.62 -0.07
N GLY A 60 -7.07 19.79 -0.12
CA GLY A 60 -7.45 20.96 0.68
C GLY A 60 -6.89 20.94 2.11
N GLY A 61 -5.84 20.16 2.36
CA GLY A 61 -5.21 20.02 3.68
C GLY A 61 -6.00 19.13 4.65
N LYS A 62 -5.46 18.93 5.85
CA LYS A 62 -6.01 18.00 6.87
C LYS A 62 -7.42 18.39 7.36
N GLU A 63 -7.75 19.67 7.28
CA GLU A 63 -9.09 20.22 7.61
C GLU A 63 -10.02 20.30 6.38
N GLY A 64 -9.52 19.93 5.19
CA GLY A 64 -10.28 19.97 3.95
C GLY A 64 -11.38 18.91 3.90
N LYS A 65 -12.55 19.26 3.31
CA LYS A 65 -13.67 18.31 3.13
C LYS A 65 -13.27 17.08 2.33
N LEU A 66 -12.42 17.22 1.33
CA LEU A 66 -11.93 16.09 0.52
C LEU A 66 -11.01 15.19 1.32
N PHE A 67 -10.16 15.75 2.19
CA PHE A 67 -9.32 14.96 3.09
C PHE A 67 -10.17 14.13 4.07
N LYS A 68 -11.21 14.73 4.68
CA LYS A 68 -12.14 13.98 5.54
C LYS A 68 -12.87 12.87 4.79
N LYS A 69 -13.27 13.12 3.55
CA LYS A 69 -13.86 12.08 2.67
C LYS A 69 -12.84 10.96 2.37
N PHE A 70 -11.58 11.32 2.12
CA PHE A 70 -10.49 10.36 1.93
C PHE A 70 -10.26 9.49 3.18
N GLU A 71 -10.25 10.08 4.38
CA GLU A 71 -10.14 9.34 5.65
C GLU A 71 -11.30 8.35 5.84
N SER A 72 -12.53 8.79 5.56
CA SER A 72 -13.73 7.95 5.60
C SER A 72 -13.62 6.77 4.64
N HIS A 73 -13.23 7.01 3.38
CA HIS A 73 -13.06 5.94 2.39
C HIS A 73 -11.93 4.97 2.76
N CYS A 74 -10.81 5.47 3.30
CA CYS A 74 -9.74 4.60 3.79
C CYS A 74 -10.22 3.69 4.93
N THR A 75 -10.99 4.24 5.86
CA THR A 75 -11.55 3.50 7.01
C THR A 75 -12.53 2.42 6.57
N GLU A 76 -13.43 2.77 5.64
CA GLU A 76 -14.39 1.85 5.06
C GLU A 76 -13.69 0.71 4.31
N ALA A 77 -12.75 1.04 3.42
CA ALA A 77 -11.99 0.06 2.64
C ALA A 77 -11.20 -0.89 3.54
N TYR A 78 -10.53 -0.37 4.59
CA TYR A 78 -9.79 -1.20 5.53
C TYR A 78 -10.71 -2.20 6.25
N ASN A 79 -11.86 -1.73 6.74
CA ASN A 79 -12.83 -2.58 7.42
C ASN A 79 -13.48 -3.62 6.49
N LEU A 80 -13.76 -3.25 5.23
CA LEU A 80 -14.29 -4.18 4.24
C LEU A 80 -13.28 -5.28 3.94
N ILE A 81 -12.03 -4.93 3.65
CA ILE A 81 -10.98 -5.91 3.38
C ILE A 81 -10.75 -6.81 4.60
N ARG A 82 -10.77 -6.26 5.82
CA ARG A 82 -10.65 -7.03 7.06
C ARG A 82 -11.73 -8.11 7.20
N LYS A 83 -12.98 -7.82 6.81
CA LYS A 83 -14.07 -8.83 6.80
C LYS A 83 -13.80 -9.99 5.84
N HIS A 84 -13.04 -9.75 4.77
CA HIS A 84 -12.66 -10.75 3.78
C HIS A 84 -11.22 -11.24 3.92
N GLY A 85 -10.57 -11.02 5.07
CA GLY A 85 -9.16 -11.34 5.27
C GLY A 85 -8.81 -12.82 4.99
N ASN A 86 -9.68 -13.75 5.38
CA ASN A 86 -9.49 -15.18 5.13
C ASN A 86 -9.38 -15.52 3.64
N PHE A 87 -10.12 -14.82 2.79
CA PHE A 87 -10.05 -15.02 1.34
C PHE A 87 -8.67 -14.62 0.80
N LEU A 88 -8.15 -13.47 1.22
CA LEU A 88 -6.80 -13.03 0.83
C LEU A 88 -5.72 -13.98 1.34
N ILE A 89 -5.83 -14.44 2.58
CA ILE A 89 -4.90 -15.42 3.16
C ILE A 89 -4.93 -16.72 2.34
N ASN A 90 -6.11 -17.23 2.00
CA ASN A 90 -6.24 -18.46 1.21
C ASN A 90 -5.61 -18.33 -0.18
N ILE A 91 -5.75 -17.18 -0.85
CA ILE A 91 -5.05 -16.93 -2.12
C ILE A 91 -3.53 -17.03 -1.92
N PHE A 92 -2.98 -16.36 -0.91
CA PHE A 92 -1.54 -16.41 -0.64
C PHE A 92 -1.05 -17.82 -0.29
N LEU A 93 -1.83 -18.59 0.48
CA LEU A 93 -1.52 -19.98 0.79
C LEU A 93 -1.46 -20.86 -0.47
N LEU A 94 -2.39 -20.66 -1.42
CA LEU A 94 -2.39 -21.37 -2.70
C LEU A 94 -1.20 -20.98 -3.59
N MET A 95 -0.62 -19.79 -3.38
CA MET A 95 0.53 -19.31 -4.14
C MET A 95 1.88 -19.80 -3.61
N ILE A 96 1.94 -20.46 -2.44
CA ILE A 96 3.19 -20.97 -1.86
C ILE A 96 3.90 -21.92 -2.83
N SER A 97 3.15 -22.78 -3.53
CA SER A 97 3.72 -23.73 -4.49
C SER A 97 4.34 -23.08 -5.72
N ALA A 98 4.09 -21.80 -5.98
CA ALA A 98 4.71 -21.06 -7.08
C ALA A 98 6.18 -20.72 -6.81
N GLY A 99 6.67 -20.93 -5.57
CA GLY A 99 8.08 -20.77 -5.24
C GLY A 99 8.60 -19.33 -5.26
N MET A 100 7.71 -18.34 -5.08
CA MET A 100 8.11 -16.94 -5.01
C MET A 100 8.95 -16.68 -3.76
N PRO A 101 10.14 -16.05 -3.86
CA PRO A 101 10.98 -15.71 -2.71
C PRO A 101 10.25 -14.91 -1.63
N GLU A 102 9.23 -14.14 -2.03
CA GLU A 102 8.45 -13.28 -1.14
C GLU A 102 7.39 -14.04 -0.31
N LEU A 103 7.09 -15.30 -0.68
CA LEU A 103 6.06 -16.17 -0.11
C LEU A 103 6.67 -17.56 0.22
N GLN A 104 7.65 -17.57 1.13
CA GLN A 104 8.31 -18.78 1.65
C GLN A 104 8.10 -18.95 3.15
#